data_AF-A0A075FUB1-F1
#
_entry.id   AF-A0A075FUB1-F1
#
_cell.length_a   1.000
_cell.length_b   1.000
_cell.length_c   1.000
_cell.angle_alpha   90.00
_cell.angle_beta   90.00
_cell.angle_gamma   90.00
#
_symmetry.space_group_name_H-M   'P 1'
#
loop_
_entity.id
_entity.type
_entity.pdbx_description
1 polymer ?
#
loop_
_entity_poly.entity_id
_entity_poly.type
_entity_poly.pdbx_seq_one_letter_code
_entity_poly.pdbx_strand_id
1 'polypeptide(L)'
;MEKIYDKVMSDFENISIENTERIPIEQYILDNLHPRFVYFSDYKKILGNINLNEFVKGSTRSQAGGIEFLEEFDRTETVRNLLYLAELEIEKLDELKHSPSKLIKFLNTSSKKLTERLNPSWKGEPINVELRFNPGNILSVVISDIHKDGTITNMGLLNRRAEGFKWIFSFIVNFAAETQKAELNEAILLLDEPARNLHPTQQRGISDLLKNLAGSNQVLYATHSPFMIFDYTPGNLLVVELDQKKHLSRIYYDYWNADDDTLTPILYGLAKGLVDSIIDREIGSNSRPLIIVETMSDTMYLNAFDKFLQDPNISMNPLNVVPAYNKNSVLPLSIFYRNHGYNTFILLDNDYESKRIAEQLKSNKFSSAQTIFFEREGELLQSIEDYIVIEDYLYAVNQTYEIKLRKEGYTSITKEQVLAQGEKGIVANLKALWMKHSDYWGEFEKEEVCRYICGKIALQETSFLTEKTRNRLRLLYRLIAERIRQYQNLTANN
;
A
#
# COMPACT_ATOMS: atom_id res chain seq x y z
N MET A 1 40.18 7.23 -2.33
CA MET A 1 39.35 7.76 -3.43
C MET A 1 40.01 8.98 -4.05
N GLU A 2 40.28 10.07 -3.33
CA GLU A 2 41.04 11.25 -3.81
C GLU A 2 42.36 10.88 -4.52
N LYS A 3 43.26 10.13 -3.88
CA LYS A 3 44.55 9.74 -4.47
C LYS A 3 44.47 8.91 -5.76
N ILE A 4 43.35 8.24 -6.03
CA ILE A 4 43.15 7.48 -7.26
C ILE A 4 42.58 8.42 -8.33
N TYR A 5 41.64 9.28 -7.96
CA TYR A 5 41.09 10.30 -8.83
C TYR A 5 42.17 11.27 -9.33
N ASP A 6 43.00 11.80 -8.43
CA ASP A 6 44.09 12.72 -8.77
C ASP A 6 45.13 12.08 -9.68
N LYS A 7 45.40 10.79 -9.48
CA LYS A 7 46.33 10.03 -10.31
C LYS A 7 45.76 9.76 -11.71
N VAL A 8 44.47 9.39 -11.79
CA VAL A 8 43.77 9.19 -13.07
C VAL A 8 43.64 10.50 -13.83
N MET A 9 43.36 11.62 -13.15
CA MET A 9 43.28 12.95 -13.76
C MET A 9 44.66 13.43 -14.24
N SER A 10 45.71 13.19 -13.45
CA SER A 10 47.10 13.45 -13.86
C SER A 10 47.51 12.63 -15.07
N ASP A 11 47.10 11.36 -15.15
CA ASP A 11 47.39 10.51 -16.30
C ASP A 11 46.59 10.96 -17.55
N PHE A 12 45.38 11.51 -17.36
CA PHE A 12 44.55 12.11 -18.43
C PHE A 12 45.12 13.43 -18.96
N GLU A 13 45.62 14.30 -18.07
CA GLU A 13 46.25 15.58 -18.45
C GLU A 13 47.59 15.39 -19.19
N ASN A 14 48.29 14.29 -18.91
CA ASN A 14 49.55 13.93 -19.57
C ASN A 14 49.37 13.28 -20.96
N ILE A 15 48.14 12.92 -21.34
CA ILE A 15 47.80 12.50 -22.71
C ILE A 15 47.69 13.77 -23.56
N SER A 16 48.86 14.27 -24.00
CA SER A 16 48.99 15.40 -24.93
C SER A 16 48.47 15.01 -26.32
N ILE A 17 47.16 14.99 -26.47
CA ILE A 17 46.50 15.08 -27.76
C ILE A 17 46.48 16.57 -28.11
N GLU A 18 47.08 16.98 -29.23
CA GLU A 18 46.99 18.36 -29.71
C GLU A 18 45.52 18.82 -29.63
N ASN A 19 45.25 20.03 -29.12
CA ASN A 19 43.89 20.53 -28.81
C ASN A 19 42.83 20.27 -29.90
N THR A 20 43.26 20.11 -31.15
CA THR A 20 42.44 19.78 -32.33
C THR A 20 41.76 18.41 -32.28
N GLU A 21 42.32 17.40 -31.60
CA GLU A 21 41.78 16.03 -31.52
C GLU A 21 41.08 15.73 -30.19
N ARG A 22 41.33 16.54 -29.14
CA ARG A 22 40.69 16.39 -27.82
C ARG A 22 39.19 16.68 -27.87
N ILE A 23 38.78 17.76 -28.56
CA ILE A 23 37.37 18.16 -28.70
C ILE A 23 36.55 17.06 -29.40
N PRO A 24 37.00 16.48 -30.54
CA PRO A 24 36.34 15.33 -31.15
C PRO A 24 36.19 14.11 -30.24
N ILE A 25 37.20 13.81 -29.41
CA ILE A 25 37.16 12.65 -28.50
C ILE A 25 36.20 12.91 -27.33
N GLU A 26 36.24 14.10 -26.72
CA GLU A 26 35.29 14.48 -25.68
C GLU A 26 33.86 14.44 -26.22
N GLN A 27 33.65 14.94 -27.44
CA GLN A 27 32.35 14.88 -28.10
C GLN A 27 31.92 13.44 -28.43
N TYR A 28 32.84 12.59 -28.91
CA TYR A 28 32.56 11.18 -29.14
C TYR A 28 32.18 10.45 -27.85
N ILE A 29 32.88 10.72 -26.74
CA ILE A 29 32.57 10.14 -25.43
C ILE A 29 31.19 10.62 -24.96
N LEU A 30 30.89 11.92 -25.04
CA LEU A 30 29.60 12.48 -24.66
C LEU A 30 28.44 11.93 -25.49
N ASP A 31 28.65 11.77 -26.80
CA ASP A 31 27.61 11.35 -27.73
C ASP A 31 27.40 9.81 -27.75
N ASN A 32 28.43 9.01 -27.42
CA ASN A 32 28.39 7.56 -27.64
C ASN A 32 28.71 6.68 -26.41
N LEU A 33 29.45 7.18 -25.41
CA LEU A 33 29.94 6.36 -24.29
C LEU A 33 29.44 6.82 -22.92
N HIS A 34 29.02 8.09 -22.80
CA HIS A 34 28.51 8.62 -21.55
C HIS A 34 27.07 8.14 -21.32
N PRO A 35 26.77 7.45 -20.20
CA PRO A 35 25.40 7.08 -19.89
C PRO A 35 24.55 8.34 -19.76
N ARG A 36 23.39 8.35 -20.41
CA ARG A 36 22.48 9.49 -20.35
C ARG A 36 21.75 9.47 -19.02
N PHE A 37 21.91 10.52 -18.22
CA PHE A 37 21.16 10.67 -16.97
C PHE A 37 20.01 11.63 -17.16
N VAL A 38 18.82 11.22 -16.76
CA VAL A 38 17.65 12.10 -16.70
C VAL A 38 17.20 12.15 -15.25
N TYR A 39 17.48 13.29 -14.61
CA TYR A 39 17.09 13.52 -13.22
C TYR A 39 15.78 14.30 -13.14
N PHE A 40 14.86 13.74 -12.38
CA PHE A 40 13.55 14.30 -12.11
C PHE A 40 13.45 14.70 -10.62
N SER A 41 14.06 15.85 -10.29
CA SER A 41 14.21 16.34 -8.91
C SER A 41 12.93 16.90 -8.31
N ASP A 42 12.22 17.70 -9.11
CA ASP A 42 11.03 18.45 -8.73
C ASP A 42 10.23 18.66 -10.01
N TYR A 43 9.11 17.96 -10.16
CA TYR A 43 8.22 18.22 -11.27
C TYR A 43 7.60 19.60 -11.09
N LYS A 44 8.13 20.54 -11.86
CA LYS A 44 7.71 21.93 -11.88
C LYS A 44 6.38 22.01 -12.60
N LYS A 45 5.34 22.30 -11.83
CA LYS A 45 3.95 22.28 -12.25
C LYS A 45 3.71 23.31 -13.36
N ILE A 46 2.96 22.92 -14.38
CA ILE A 46 2.27 23.85 -15.26
C ILE A 46 0.97 24.24 -14.55
N LEU A 47 0.85 25.51 -14.19
CA LEU A 47 -0.37 26.15 -13.71
C LEU A 47 -1.35 26.30 -14.87
N GLY A 48 -0.86 26.46 -16.11
CA GLY A 48 -1.68 26.36 -17.31
C GLY A 48 -2.28 27.68 -17.77
N ASN A 49 -1.84 28.80 -17.21
CA ASN A 49 -1.95 30.12 -17.83
C ASN A 49 -0.54 30.62 -18.09
N ILE A 50 -0.07 30.44 -19.32
CA ILE A 50 1.31 30.71 -19.71
C ILE A 50 1.36 32.11 -20.31
N ASN A 51 2.06 33.03 -19.66
CA ASN A 51 2.35 34.35 -20.22
C ASN A 51 3.48 34.23 -21.25
N LEU A 52 3.15 34.31 -22.54
CA LEU A 52 4.13 34.11 -23.61
C LEU A 52 5.18 35.23 -23.67
N ASN A 53 4.84 36.45 -23.23
CA ASN A 53 5.79 37.56 -23.20
C ASN A 53 6.90 37.31 -22.19
N GLU A 54 6.56 36.78 -21.02
CA GLU A 54 7.53 36.43 -19.98
C GLU A 54 8.31 35.18 -20.34
N PHE A 55 7.65 34.18 -20.93
CA PHE A 55 8.28 32.96 -21.42
C PHE A 55 9.41 33.25 -22.42
N VAL A 56 9.18 34.12 -23.41
CA VAL A 56 10.17 34.51 -24.42
C VAL A 56 11.31 35.35 -23.82
N LYS A 57 11.04 36.16 -22.79
CA LYS A 57 12.07 36.92 -22.07
C LYS A 57 12.91 36.06 -21.12
N GLY A 58 12.31 35.01 -20.54
CA GLY A 58 12.99 34.07 -19.66
C GLY A 58 13.95 33.15 -20.41
N SER A 59 13.56 32.69 -21.60
CA SER A 59 14.37 31.79 -22.43
C SER A 59 15.70 32.40 -22.93
N THR A 60 15.81 33.74 -22.95
CA THR A 60 17.02 34.47 -23.33
C THR A 60 18.02 34.67 -22.18
N ARG A 61 17.64 34.41 -20.92
CA ARG A 61 18.50 34.59 -19.73
C ARG A 61 19.17 33.30 -19.23
N SER A 62 18.85 32.13 -19.78
CA SER A 62 19.23 30.82 -19.21
C SER A 62 20.56 30.25 -19.72
N GLN A 63 21.66 31.01 -19.69
CA GLN A 63 23.01 30.47 -19.92
C GLN A 63 24.04 30.77 -18.82
N ALA A 64 23.64 31.36 -17.69
CA ALA A 64 24.58 31.58 -16.58
C ALA A 64 23.91 31.42 -15.22
N GLY A 65 24.49 30.53 -14.39
CA GLY A 65 24.34 30.57 -12.93
C GLY A 65 23.37 29.55 -12.35
N GLY A 66 23.89 28.73 -11.44
CA GLY A 66 23.13 27.76 -10.67
C GLY A 66 22.24 28.37 -9.59
N ILE A 67 21.23 27.56 -9.25
CA ILE A 67 20.53 27.41 -7.96
C ILE A 67 19.70 28.60 -7.44
N GLU A 68 18.40 28.28 -7.27
CA GLU A 68 17.41 28.78 -6.30
C GLU A 68 16.58 30.05 -6.54
N PHE A 69 15.30 29.88 -6.15
CA PHE A 69 14.17 30.80 -6.01
C PHE A 69 13.58 31.46 -7.26
N LEU A 70 12.41 30.95 -7.66
CA LEU A 70 11.23 31.70 -8.11
C LEU A 70 10.04 30.71 -8.20
N GLU A 71 9.22 30.66 -7.15
CA GLU A 71 8.03 29.78 -7.02
C GLU A 71 6.80 30.26 -7.82
N GLU A 72 6.87 31.39 -8.54
CA GLU A 72 5.66 32.02 -9.14
C GLU A 72 5.46 31.82 -10.65
N PHE A 73 6.32 31.07 -11.35
CA PHE A 73 6.17 30.87 -12.80
C PHE A 73 6.24 29.39 -13.20
N ASP A 74 5.43 29.00 -14.19
CA ASP A 74 5.58 27.73 -14.91
C ASP A 74 7.04 27.65 -15.40
N ARG A 75 7.84 26.70 -14.87
CA ARG A 75 9.26 26.65 -15.26
C ARG A 75 9.35 26.41 -16.76
N THR A 76 10.18 27.22 -17.41
CA THR A 76 10.31 27.35 -18.87
C THR A 76 10.46 26.01 -19.60
N GLU A 77 11.12 25.02 -18.98
CA GLU A 77 11.32 23.72 -19.62
C GLU A 77 10.03 22.90 -19.78
N THR A 78 9.18 22.82 -18.74
CA THR A 78 7.92 22.06 -18.85
C THR A 78 6.98 22.70 -19.87
N VAL A 79 6.95 24.04 -19.94
CA VAL A 79 6.19 24.77 -20.97
C VAL A 79 6.77 24.52 -22.35
N ARG A 80 8.10 24.53 -22.52
CA ARG A 80 8.75 24.20 -23.79
C ARG A 80 8.39 22.79 -24.25
N ASN A 81 8.39 21.82 -23.34
CA ASN A 81 7.97 20.45 -23.62
C ASN A 81 6.49 20.37 -24.03
N LEU A 82 5.61 21.12 -23.37
CA LEU A 82 4.20 21.21 -23.78
C LEU A 82 4.06 21.76 -25.21
N LEU A 83 4.75 22.86 -25.52
CA LEU A 83 4.72 23.48 -26.85
C LEU A 83 5.30 22.55 -27.92
N TYR A 84 6.39 21.84 -27.60
CA TYR A 84 7.00 20.83 -28.46
C TYR A 84 6.04 19.68 -28.76
N LEU A 85 5.36 19.14 -27.74
CA LEU A 85 4.34 18.10 -27.91
C LEU A 85 3.13 18.59 -28.71
N ALA A 86 2.75 19.85 -28.55
CA ALA A 86 1.68 20.47 -29.31
C ALA A 86 2.09 20.83 -30.76
N GLU A 87 3.40 20.80 -31.08
CA GLU A 87 3.97 21.40 -32.29
C GLU A 87 3.51 22.86 -32.49
N LEU A 88 3.48 23.60 -31.40
CA LEU A 88 3.03 24.99 -31.38
C LEU A 88 4.25 25.93 -31.41
N GLU A 89 4.40 26.64 -32.52
CA GLU A 89 5.36 27.74 -32.66
C GLU A 89 4.70 29.05 -32.20
N ILE A 90 5.38 29.79 -31.32
CA ILE A 90 4.84 31.01 -30.72
C ILE A 90 4.74 32.13 -31.77
N GLU A 91 5.69 32.19 -32.70
CA GLU A 91 5.77 33.18 -33.77
C GLU A 91 4.52 33.13 -34.65
N LYS A 92 4.02 31.92 -34.95
CA LYS A 92 2.78 31.69 -35.71
C LYS A 92 1.54 32.24 -35.00
N LEU A 93 1.53 32.31 -33.66
CA LEU A 93 0.41 32.91 -32.93
C LEU A 93 0.30 34.41 -33.20
N ASP A 94 1.43 35.11 -33.27
CA ASP A 94 1.45 36.55 -33.53
C ASP A 94 1.08 36.88 -34.99
N GLU A 95 1.54 36.06 -35.94
CA GLU A 95 1.17 36.16 -37.36
C GLU A 95 -0.34 35.95 -37.58
N LEU A 96 -0.92 34.95 -36.92
CA LEU A 96 -2.30 34.53 -37.12
C LEU A 96 -3.33 35.33 -36.31
N LYS A 97 -2.90 36.21 -35.38
CA LYS A 97 -3.80 36.96 -34.49
C LYS A 97 -4.86 37.80 -35.21
N HIS A 98 -4.55 38.27 -36.42
CA HIS A 98 -5.47 39.06 -37.24
C HIS A 98 -6.41 38.20 -38.12
N SER A 99 -6.32 36.87 -38.03
CA SER A 99 -7.11 35.91 -38.82
C SER A 99 -7.78 34.88 -37.89
N PRO A 100 -8.93 35.19 -37.27
CA PRO A 100 -9.55 34.35 -36.25
C PRO A 100 -9.75 32.89 -36.67
N SER A 101 -10.28 32.65 -37.87
CA SER A 101 -10.55 31.28 -38.35
C SER A 101 -9.27 30.46 -38.55
N LYS A 102 -8.17 31.10 -38.98
CA LYS A 102 -6.86 30.42 -39.16
C LYS A 102 -6.23 30.12 -37.80
N LEU A 103 -6.29 31.06 -36.86
CA LEU A 103 -5.82 30.89 -35.49
C LEU A 103 -6.55 29.75 -34.78
N ILE A 104 -7.89 29.71 -34.85
CA ILE A 104 -8.69 28.63 -34.27
C ILE A 104 -8.28 27.28 -34.85
N LYS A 105 -8.13 27.18 -36.18
CA LYS A 105 -7.69 25.94 -36.83
C LYS A 105 -6.31 25.48 -36.35
N PHE A 106 -5.36 26.42 -36.21
CA PHE A 106 -4.02 26.15 -35.72
C PHE A 106 -4.01 25.65 -34.27
N LEU A 107 -4.75 26.33 -33.38
CA LEU A 107 -4.90 25.93 -31.98
C LEU A 107 -5.60 24.57 -31.82
N ASN A 108 -6.65 24.31 -32.59
CA ASN A 108 -7.34 23.00 -32.57
C ASN A 108 -6.42 21.88 -33.04
N THR A 109 -5.60 22.12 -34.06
CA THR A 109 -4.62 21.14 -34.54
C THR A 109 -3.57 20.85 -33.47
N SER A 110 -3.05 21.90 -32.83
CA SER A 110 -2.05 21.78 -31.75
C SER A 110 -2.61 21.07 -30.52
N SER A 111 -3.86 21.41 -30.14
CA SER A 111 -4.61 20.79 -29.04
C SER A 111 -4.83 19.30 -29.26
N LYS A 112 -5.20 18.90 -30.48
CA LYS A 112 -5.38 17.50 -30.85
C LYS A 112 -4.07 16.71 -30.75
N LYS A 113 -2.97 17.25 -31.30
CA LYS A 113 -1.64 16.61 -31.22
C LYS A 113 -1.21 16.42 -29.77
N LEU A 114 -1.35 17.46 -28.94
CA LEU A 114 -1.01 17.37 -27.52
C LEU A 114 -1.85 16.29 -26.82
N THR A 115 -3.15 16.26 -27.07
CA THR A 115 -4.06 15.24 -26.52
C THR A 115 -3.66 13.82 -26.93
N GLU A 116 -3.34 13.60 -28.21
CA GLU A 116 -2.91 12.30 -28.74
C GLU A 116 -1.57 11.84 -28.15
N ARG A 117 -0.65 12.76 -27.83
CA ARG A 117 0.66 12.43 -27.24
C ARG A 117 0.62 12.16 -25.74
N LEU A 118 -0.30 12.78 -25.00
CA LEU A 118 -0.38 12.62 -23.55
C LEU A 118 -1.16 11.36 -23.14
N ASN A 119 -2.26 11.05 -23.84
CA ASN A 119 -3.15 9.94 -23.46
C ASN A 119 -2.49 8.54 -23.39
N PRO A 120 -1.52 8.17 -24.25
CA PRO A 120 -0.83 6.88 -24.14
C PRO A 120 -0.16 6.64 -22.78
N SER A 121 0.30 7.72 -22.14
CA SER A 121 0.94 7.69 -20.81
C SER A 121 -0.03 8.03 -19.67
N TRP A 122 -1.27 8.40 -19.99
CA TRP A 122 -2.28 8.79 -19.02
C TRP A 122 -2.98 7.56 -18.44
N LYS A 123 -2.91 7.39 -17.12
CA LYS A 123 -3.56 6.28 -16.41
C LYS A 123 -4.86 6.77 -15.78
N GLY A 124 -6.00 6.32 -16.31
CA GLY A 124 -7.34 6.70 -15.86
C GLY A 124 -8.29 6.90 -17.04
N GLU A 125 -9.32 7.73 -16.83
CA GLU A 125 -10.15 8.23 -17.94
C GLU A 125 -9.31 9.12 -18.87
N PRO A 126 -9.41 8.95 -20.20
CA PRO A 126 -8.71 9.81 -21.15
C PRO A 126 -9.05 11.29 -20.93
N ILE A 127 -8.08 12.16 -21.21
CA ILE A 127 -8.27 13.60 -21.14
C ILE A 127 -8.32 14.20 -22.54
N ASN A 128 -9.05 15.30 -22.68
CA ASN A 128 -8.93 16.21 -23.82
C ASN A 128 -8.25 17.50 -23.35
N VAL A 129 -7.27 17.95 -24.12
CA VAL A 129 -6.48 19.16 -23.84
C VAL A 129 -6.76 20.19 -24.93
N GLU A 130 -7.22 21.37 -24.53
CA GLU A 130 -7.51 22.49 -25.42
C GLU A 130 -6.60 23.68 -25.07
N LEU A 131 -5.90 24.19 -26.09
CA LEU A 131 -5.05 25.37 -25.99
C LEU A 131 -5.83 26.60 -26.46
N ARG A 132 -5.97 27.59 -25.57
CA ARG A 132 -6.67 28.86 -25.86
C ARG A 132 -5.72 30.03 -25.83
N PHE A 133 -5.67 30.78 -26.92
CA PHE A 133 -4.91 32.02 -26.97
C PHE A 133 -5.80 33.20 -26.55
N ASN A 134 -5.49 33.79 -25.41
CA ASN A 134 -6.26 34.86 -24.77
C ASN A 134 -5.57 36.23 -24.91
N PRO A 135 -6.33 37.34 -24.77
CA PRO A 135 -5.75 38.68 -24.74
C PRO A 135 -4.60 38.82 -23.73
N GLY A 136 -3.61 39.65 -24.05
CA GLY A 136 -2.40 39.79 -23.23
C GLY A 136 -1.31 38.75 -23.50
N ASN A 137 -1.40 38.01 -24.62
CA ASN A 137 -0.49 36.93 -24.99
C ASN A 137 -0.45 35.79 -23.95
N ILE A 138 -1.62 35.41 -23.44
CA ILE A 138 -1.77 34.33 -22.47
C ILE A 138 -2.23 33.07 -23.21
N LEU A 139 -1.43 32.01 -23.13
CA LEU A 139 -1.82 30.68 -23.59
C LEU A 139 -2.39 29.90 -22.41
N SER A 140 -3.69 29.63 -22.45
CA SER A 140 -4.38 28.85 -21.43
C SER A 140 -4.54 27.39 -21.84
N VAL A 141 -4.27 26.48 -20.91
CA VAL A 141 -4.49 25.04 -21.03
C VAL A 141 -5.81 24.71 -20.34
N VAL A 142 -6.78 24.25 -21.13
CA VAL A 142 -8.09 23.77 -20.66
C VAL A 142 -8.11 22.26 -20.77
N ILE A 143 -8.60 21.61 -19.72
CA ILE A 143 -8.68 20.15 -19.63
C ILE A 143 -10.14 19.74 -19.46
N SER A 144 -10.53 18.64 -20.07
CA SER A 144 -11.78 17.95 -19.80
C SER A 144 -11.58 16.44 -19.75
N ASP A 145 -12.36 15.75 -18.92
CA ASP A 145 -12.28 14.30 -18.75
C ASP A 145 -13.27 13.62 -19.72
N ILE A 146 -12.84 12.57 -20.42
CA ILE A 146 -13.64 11.83 -21.41
C ILE A 146 -14.02 10.47 -20.83
N HIS A 147 -15.31 10.26 -20.61
CA HIS A 147 -15.82 9.02 -20.01
C HIS A 147 -16.02 7.95 -21.07
N LYS A 148 -16.12 6.68 -20.66
CA LYS A 148 -16.31 5.54 -21.58
C LYS A 148 -17.58 5.65 -22.44
N ASP A 149 -18.59 6.34 -21.95
CA ASP A 149 -19.86 6.59 -22.65
C ASP A 149 -19.81 7.81 -23.59
N GLY A 150 -18.64 8.47 -23.69
CA GLY A 150 -18.43 9.67 -24.50
C GLY A 150 -18.84 10.97 -23.83
N THR A 151 -19.31 10.94 -22.58
CA THR A 151 -19.63 12.16 -21.84
C THR A 151 -18.35 12.93 -21.48
N ILE A 152 -18.45 14.25 -21.49
CA ILE A 152 -17.36 15.17 -21.17
C ILE A 152 -17.69 15.88 -19.87
N THR A 153 -16.81 15.77 -18.87
CA THR A 153 -16.98 16.43 -17.58
C THR A 153 -15.71 17.20 -17.19
N ASN A 154 -15.79 17.94 -16.07
CA ASN A 154 -14.66 18.65 -15.47
C ASN A 154 -13.91 19.60 -16.44
N MET A 155 -14.63 20.17 -17.41
CA MET A 155 -14.07 21.14 -18.35
C MET A 155 -13.68 22.43 -17.61
N GLY A 156 -12.39 22.74 -17.60
CA GLY A 156 -11.89 23.93 -16.94
C GLY A 156 -10.41 24.17 -17.17
N LEU A 157 -9.93 25.35 -16.74
CA LEU A 157 -8.52 25.68 -16.78
C LEU A 157 -7.72 24.70 -15.90
N LEU A 158 -6.51 24.32 -16.35
CA LEU A 158 -5.61 23.45 -15.60
C LEU A 158 -5.30 24.01 -14.19
N ASN A 159 -5.21 25.32 -14.02
CA ASN A 159 -4.96 25.95 -12.71
C ASN A 159 -6.04 25.67 -11.67
N ARG A 160 -7.28 25.36 -12.11
CA ARG A 160 -8.42 25.02 -11.25
C ARG A 160 -8.45 23.54 -10.88
N ARG A 161 -7.59 22.71 -11.46
CA ARG A 161 -7.48 21.28 -11.13
C ARG A 161 -6.71 21.10 -9.81
N ALA A 162 -6.96 19.99 -9.13
CA ALA A 162 -6.26 19.64 -7.89
C ALA A 162 -4.73 19.58 -8.09
N GLU A 163 -3.97 19.82 -7.03
CA GLU A 163 -2.51 19.82 -7.06
C GLU A 163 -1.90 18.53 -7.64
N GLY A 164 -2.45 17.38 -7.27
CA GLY A 164 -2.02 16.09 -7.83
C GLY A 164 -2.28 15.97 -9.33
N PHE A 165 -3.36 16.58 -9.84
CA PHE A 165 -3.63 16.60 -11.28
C PHE A 165 -2.60 17.46 -12.04
N LYS A 166 -2.31 18.66 -11.52
CA LYS A 166 -1.29 19.53 -12.14
C LYS A 166 0.09 18.86 -12.14
N TRP A 167 0.42 18.15 -11.07
CA TRP A 167 1.64 17.37 -10.98
C TRP A 167 1.68 16.26 -12.03
N ILE A 168 0.65 15.40 -12.11
CA ILE A 168 0.65 14.26 -13.04
C ILE A 168 0.62 14.72 -14.50
N PHE A 169 -0.08 15.80 -14.79
CA PHE A 169 -0.07 16.42 -16.11
C PHE A 169 1.32 16.91 -16.51
N SER A 170 1.99 17.63 -15.60
CA SER A 170 3.34 18.14 -15.85
C SER A 170 4.37 17.01 -15.99
N PHE A 171 4.23 15.97 -15.17
CA PHE A 171 5.01 14.73 -15.27
C PHE A 171 4.85 14.12 -16.67
N ILE A 172 3.61 13.89 -17.12
CA ILE A 172 3.33 13.21 -18.39
C ILE A 172 3.78 14.06 -19.58
N VAL A 173 3.64 15.39 -19.51
CA VAL A 173 4.16 16.33 -20.54
C VAL A 173 5.67 16.18 -20.69
N ASN A 174 6.42 16.26 -19.59
CA ASN A 174 7.88 16.11 -19.67
C ASN A 174 8.24 14.72 -20.15
N PHE A 175 7.63 13.70 -19.56
CA PHE A 175 7.86 12.31 -19.90
C PHE A 175 7.65 12.02 -21.40
N ALA A 176 6.51 12.42 -21.96
CA ALA A 176 6.21 12.23 -23.37
C ALA A 176 7.16 13.03 -24.27
N ALA A 177 7.57 14.23 -23.86
CA ALA A 177 8.52 15.04 -24.61
C ALA A 177 9.91 14.39 -24.67
N GLU A 178 10.44 13.95 -23.52
CA GLU A 178 11.74 13.26 -23.47
C GLU A 178 11.71 11.92 -24.22
N THR A 179 10.60 11.19 -24.14
CA THR A 179 10.38 9.97 -24.95
C THR A 179 10.44 10.30 -26.44
N GLN A 180 9.73 11.34 -26.89
CA GLN A 180 9.67 11.72 -28.30
C GLN A 180 11.00 12.27 -28.84
N LYS A 181 11.80 12.95 -27.99
CA LYS A 181 13.15 13.40 -28.33
C LYS A 181 14.18 12.24 -28.38
N ALA A 182 13.77 11.01 -28.06
CA ALA A 182 14.64 9.85 -27.90
C ALA A 182 15.69 10.00 -26.78
N GLU A 183 15.43 10.90 -25.82
CA GLU A 183 16.29 11.16 -24.66
C GLU A 183 16.21 10.05 -23.62
N LEU A 184 15.12 9.28 -23.63
CA LEU A 184 14.87 8.13 -22.75
C LEU A 184 15.23 6.78 -23.39
N ASN A 185 16.13 6.77 -24.38
CA ASN A 185 16.66 5.52 -24.93
C ASN A 185 17.97 5.19 -24.22
N GLU A 186 18.04 4.02 -23.58
CA GLU A 186 19.22 3.53 -22.84
C GLU A 186 19.70 4.52 -21.76
N ALA A 187 18.76 5.23 -21.15
CA ALA A 187 19.02 6.24 -20.14
C ALA A 187 18.93 5.68 -18.71
N ILE A 188 19.56 6.39 -17.77
CA ILE A 188 19.44 6.22 -16.33
C ILE A 188 18.51 7.31 -15.80
N LEU A 189 17.31 6.90 -15.40
CA LEU A 189 16.28 7.77 -14.86
C LEU A 189 16.41 7.83 -13.34
N LEU A 190 16.55 9.04 -12.80
CA LEU A 190 16.69 9.28 -11.37
C LEU A 190 15.47 10.07 -10.88
N LEU A 191 14.73 9.56 -9.90
CA LEU A 191 13.56 10.25 -9.34
C LEU A 191 13.63 10.30 -7.81
N ASP A 192 13.23 11.42 -7.22
CA ASP A 192 13.10 11.54 -5.77
C ASP A 192 11.62 11.68 -5.39
N GLU A 193 11.13 10.79 -4.52
CA GLU A 193 9.74 10.71 -4.07
C GLU A 193 8.68 10.94 -5.18
N PRO A 194 8.76 10.21 -6.32
CA PRO A 194 7.81 10.41 -7.39
C PRO A 194 6.39 10.12 -6.90
N ALA A 195 5.44 10.95 -7.35
CA ALA A 195 4.01 10.81 -7.03
C ALA A 195 3.63 10.96 -5.54
N ARG A 196 4.51 11.48 -4.67
CA ARG A 196 4.25 11.66 -3.22
C ARG A 196 2.91 12.33 -2.89
N ASN A 197 2.50 13.32 -3.69
CA ASN A 197 1.26 14.09 -3.47
C ASN A 197 0.03 13.52 -4.19
N LEU A 198 0.12 12.34 -4.78
CA LEU A 198 -0.97 11.72 -5.53
C LEU A 198 -1.78 10.74 -4.68
N HIS A 199 -3.03 10.51 -5.08
CA HIS A 199 -3.85 9.44 -4.50
C HIS A 199 -3.22 8.06 -4.78
N PRO A 200 -3.38 7.05 -3.89
CA PRO A 200 -2.83 5.71 -4.09
C PRO A 200 -3.07 5.10 -5.48
N THR A 201 -4.27 5.26 -6.04
CA THR A 201 -4.60 4.80 -7.40
C THR A 201 -3.71 5.41 -8.48
N GLN A 202 -3.39 6.71 -8.35
CA GLN A 202 -2.54 7.43 -9.29
C GLN A 202 -1.06 7.08 -9.08
N GLN A 203 -0.62 6.90 -7.83
CA GLN A 203 0.72 6.40 -7.52
C GLN A 203 0.96 5.04 -8.19
N ARG A 204 -0.01 4.13 -8.14
CA ARG A 204 0.06 2.85 -8.90
C ARG A 204 0.21 3.07 -10.40
N GLY A 205 -0.55 4.02 -10.97
CA GLY A 205 -0.41 4.37 -12.39
C GLY A 205 1.00 4.83 -12.77
N ILE A 206 1.64 5.64 -11.91
CA ILE A 206 3.04 6.05 -12.08
C ILE A 206 3.98 4.87 -11.90
N SER A 207 3.76 4.04 -10.89
CA SER A 207 4.52 2.81 -10.65
C SER A 207 4.51 1.89 -11.88
N ASP A 208 3.36 1.69 -12.52
CA ASP A 208 3.24 0.89 -13.75
C ASP A 208 3.97 1.52 -14.93
N LEU A 209 3.95 2.86 -15.03
CA LEU A 209 4.69 3.59 -16.06
C LEU A 209 6.21 3.43 -15.89
N LEU A 210 6.71 3.62 -14.66
CA LEU A 210 8.14 3.42 -14.34
C LEU A 210 8.57 1.98 -14.61
N LYS A 211 7.72 1.00 -14.28
CA LYS A 211 7.96 -0.41 -14.60
C LYS A 211 8.12 -0.66 -16.10
N ASN A 212 7.27 -0.06 -16.93
CA ASN A 212 7.37 -0.19 -18.39
C ASN A 212 8.66 0.44 -18.92
N LEU A 213 9.10 1.56 -18.34
CA LEU A 213 10.35 2.22 -18.72
C LEU A 213 11.59 1.43 -18.37
N ALA A 214 11.56 0.70 -17.25
CA ALA A 214 12.66 -0.14 -16.80
C ALA A 214 13.02 -1.25 -17.80
N GLY A 215 12.18 -1.53 -18.81
CA GLY A 215 12.48 -2.49 -19.86
C GLY A 215 13.59 -2.05 -20.83
N SER A 216 13.75 -0.75 -21.07
CA SER A 216 14.78 -0.19 -21.99
C SER A 216 15.67 0.87 -21.32
N ASN A 217 15.44 1.13 -20.03
CA ASN A 217 16.14 2.13 -19.23
C ASN A 217 16.46 1.57 -17.84
N GLN A 218 17.44 2.16 -17.16
CA GLN A 218 17.61 1.93 -15.73
C GLN A 218 16.81 2.98 -14.97
N VAL A 219 15.94 2.57 -14.05
CA VAL A 219 15.14 3.49 -13.24
C VAL A 219 15.54 3.35 -11.77
N LEU A 220 16.02 4.44 -11.17
CA LEU A 220 16.33 4.51 -9.74
C LEU A 220 15.46 5.59 -9.10
N TYR A 221 14.76 5.24 -8.05
CA TYR A 221 13.97 6.21 -7.29
C TYR A 221 13.90 5.89 -5.81
N ALA A 222 13.79 6.94 -5.00
CA ALA A 222 13.49 6.85 -3.57
C ALA A 222 11.98 7.02 -3.33
N THR A 223 11.41 6.28 -2.37
CA THR A 223 9.99 6.38 -2.03
C THR A 223 9.72 5.90 -0.60
N HIS A 224 8.84 6.60 0.11
CA HIS A 224 8.19 6.11 1.32
C HIS A 224 6.80 5.49 1.05
N SER A 225 6.29 5.62 -0.18
CA SER A 225 4.98 5.08 -0.53
C SER A 225 5.01 3.58 -0.81
N PRO A 226 4.14 2.77 -0.15
CA PRO A 226 3.97 1.36 -0.46
C PRO A 226 3.36 1.12 -1.85
N PHE A 227 2.66 2.11 -2.41
CA PHE A 227 2.00 2.01 -3.73
C PHE A 227 2.96 2.23 -4.90
N MET A 228 4.18 2.67 -4.61
CA MET A 228 5.24 2.88 -5.59
C MET A 228 6.19 1.68 -5.69
N ILE A 229 6.02 0.62 -4.89
CA ILE A 229 6.88 -0.57 -4.92
C ILE A 229 6.25 -1.60 -5.86
N PHE A 230 6.93 -1.89 -6.99
CA PHE A 230 6.44 -2.83 -8.02
C PHE A 230 7.36 -4.03 -8.28
N ASP A 231 8.55 -4.04 -7.69
CA ASP A 231 9.51 -5.12 -7.77
C ASP A 231 10.13 -5.36 -6.39
N TYR A 232 9.90 -6.56 -5.86
CA TYR A 232 10.40 -7.00 -4.55
C TYR A 232 11.60 -7.95 -4.69
N THR A 233 12.15 -8.10 -5.90
CA THR A 233 13.33 -8.94 -6.14
C THR A 233 14.51 -8.40 -5.34
N PRO A 234 15.22 -9.23 -4.55
CA PRO A 234 16.42 -8.81 -3.84
C PRO A 234 17.42 -8.13 -4.78
N GLY A 235 17.92 -6.95 -4.38
CA GLY A 235 18.80 -6.12 -5.20
C GLY A 235 18.10 -5.02 -6.01
N ASN A 236 16.81 -5.18 -6.35
CA ASN A 236 16.01 -4.13 -7.00
C ASN A 236 15.29 -3.23 -5.98
N LEU A 237 15.01 -3.77 -4.79
CA LEU A 237 14.55 -3.01 -3.63
C LEU A 237 15.71 -2.88 -2.63
N LEU A 238 16.13 -1.64 -2.38
CA LEU A 238 17.17 -1.31 -1.41
C LEU A 238 16.53 -0.55 -0.26
N VAL A 239 16.76 -1.03 0.97
CA VAL A 239 16.33 -0.34 2.17
C VAL A 239 17.47 0.50 2.72
N VAL A 240 17.19 1.75 3.06
CA VAL A 240 18.16 2.69 3.61
C VAL A 240 17.70 3.15 4.99
N GLU A 241 18.53 2.91 6.01
CA GLU A 241 18.31 3.34 7.39
C GLU A 241 19.37 4.34 7.83
N LEU A 242 19.03 5.18 8.81
CA LEU A 242 19.99 6.03 9.49
C LEU A 242 20.58 5.29 10.70
N ASP A 243 21.87 4.95 10.66
CA ASP A 243 22.61 4.54 11.85
C ASP A 243 22.78 5.77 12.76
N GLN A 244 21.87 5.91 13.73
CA GLN A 244 21.85 7.06 14.65
C GLN A 244 23.13 7.21 15.47
N LYS A 245 23.89 6.12 15.69
CA LYS A 245 25.14 6.16 16.46
C LYS A 245 26.30 6.69 15.63
N LYS A 246 26.34 6.33 14.35
CA LYS A 246 27.41 6.72 13.42
C LYS A 246 27.07 7.94 12.58
N HIS A 247 25.81 8.36 12.56
CA HIS A 247 25.27 9.37 11.64
C HIS A 247 25.56 9.02 10.17
N LEU A 248 25.49 7.73 9.83
CA LEU A 248 25.73 7.20 8.48
C LEU A 248 24.50 6.45 7.99
N SER A 249 24.28 6.46 6.68
CA SER A 249 23.27 5.61 6.04
C SER A 249 23.76 4.16 5.97
N ARG A 250 22.88 3.23 6.34
CA ARG A 250 23.08 1.80 6.17
C ARG A 250 22.13 1.28 5.11
N ILE A 251 22.67 0.56 4.13
CA ILE A 251 21.90 0.02 3.02
C ILE A 251 21.78 -1.49 3.20
N TYR A 252 20.57 -2.01 3.06
CA TYR A 252 20.28 -3.45 3.09
C TYR A 252 19.79 -3.90 1.71
N TYR A 253 20.53 -4.83 1.10
CA TYR A 253 20.13 -5.51 -0.13
C TYR A 253 19.11 -6.64 0.13
N ASP A 254 19.30 -7.30 1.28
CA ASP A 254 18.30 -8.19 1.86
C ASP A 254 17.49 -7.37 2.87
N TYR A 255 16.40 -6.80 2.36
CA TYR A 255 15.57 -5.84 3.09
C TYR A 255 14.87 -6.46 4.30
N TRP A 256 14.81 -7.80 4.44
CA TRP A 256 14.23 -8.48 5.62
C TRP A 256 15.01 -8.24 6.92
N ASN A 257 16.26 -7.75 6.82
CA ASN A 257 17.10 -7.45 7.98
C ASN A 257 16.93 -6.00 8.49
N ALA A 258 16.07 -5.21 7.86
CA ALA A 258 15.74 -3.86 8.29
C ALA A 258 14.83 -3.86 9.53
N ASP A 259 14.69 -2.70 10.17
CA ASP A 259 13.77 -2.49 11.28
C ASP A 259 12.28 -2.53 10.86
N ASP A 260 11.41 -2.69 11.87
CA ASP A 260 9.97 -2.87 11.64
C ASP A 260 9.31 -1.64 10.97
N ASP A 261 9.76 -0.43 11.32
CA ASP A 261 9.25 0.82 10.76
C ASP A 261 9.56 0.92 9.25
N THR A 262 10.74 0.46 8.84
CA THR A 262 11.19 0.46 7.46
C THR A 262 10.61 -0.71 6.65
N LEU A 263 10.36 -1.84 7.30
CA LEU A 263 9.65 -2.98 6.70
C LEU A 263 8.16 -2.71 6.47
N THR A 264 7.53 -1.85 7.27
CA THR A 264 6.08 -1.62 7.24
C THR A 264 5.54 -1.23 5.86
N PRO A 265 6.11 -0.25 5.12
CA PRO A 265 5.68 0.07 3.76
C PRO A 265 5.82 -1.11 2.80
N ILE A 266 6.89 -1.91 2.93
CA ILE A 266 7.11 -3.09 2.09
C ILE A 266 6.01 -4.12 2.35
N LEU A 267 5.66 -4.37 3.63
CA LEU A 267 4.58 -5.27 4.02
C LEU A 267 3.22 -4.80 3.51
N TYR A 268 2.91 -3.50 3.55
CA TYR A 268 1.69 -2.95 2.93
C TYR A 268 1.68 -3.14 1.41
N GLY A 269 2.82 -2.94 0.75
CA GLY A 269 2.97 -3.19 -0.68
C GLY A 269 2.74 -4.66 -1.05
N LEU A 270 3.28 -5.60 -0.26
CA LEU A 270 3.07 -7.04 -0.44
C LEU A 270 1.62 -7.47 -0.15
N ALA A 271 1.01 -6.90 0.90
CA ALA A 271 -0.37 -7.17 1.27
C ALA A 271 -1.38 -6.64 0.24
N LYS A 272 -0.97 -5.77 -0.68
CA LYS A 272 -1.80 -5.24 -1.76
C LYS A 272 -2.51 -6.36 -2.54
N GLY A 273 -1.80 -7.42 -2.92
CA GLY A 273 -2.39 -8.53 -3.67
C GLY A 273 -3.53 -9.24 -2.92
N LEU A 274 -3.41 -9.33 -1.59
CA LEU A 274 -4.48 -9.86 -0.73
C LEU A 274 -5.69 -8.92 -0.73
N VAL A 275 -5.47 -7.62 -0.60
CA VAL A 275 -6.55 -6.62 -0.64
C VAL A 275 -7.25 -6.62 -1.99
N ASP A 276 -6.49 -6.59 -3.09
CA ASP A 276 -7.01 -6.60 -4.46
C ASP A 276 -7.85 -7.87 -4.71
N SER A 277 -7.45 -9.04 -4.18
CA SER A 277 -8.23 -10.28 -4.29
C SER A 277 -9.59 -10.24 -3.58
N ILE A 278 -9.78 -9.34 -2.62
CA ILE A 278 -11.03 -9.20 -1.87
C ILE A 278 -12.00 -8.25 -2.59
N ILE A 279 -11.47 -7.18 -3.22
CA ILE A 279 -12.25 -6.14 -3.89
C ILE A 279 -12.53 -6.44 -5.36
N ASP A 280 -11.63 -7.16 -6.04
CA ASP A 280 -11.73 -7.44 -7.47
C ASP A 280 -12.40 -8.80 -7.72
N ARG A 281 -13.61 -8.74 -8.27
CA ARG A 281 -14.43 -9.92 -8.55
C ARG A 281 -13.97 -10.69 -9.79
N GLU A 282 -13.18 -10.07 -10.67
CA GLU A 282 -12.66 -10.72 -11.88
C GLU A 282 -11.58 -11.77 -11.54
N ILE A 283 -10.92 -11.62 -10.39
CA ILE A 283 -9.92 -12.56 -9.87
C ILE A 283 -10.60 -13.84 -9.34
N GLY A 284 -11.89 -13.78 -8.99
CA GLY A 284 -12.73 -14.92 -8.60
C GLY A 284 -13.68 -14.60 -7.45
N SER A 285 -14.71 -15.43 -7.25
CA SER A 285 -15.58 -15.35 -6.06
C SER A 285 -15.35 -16.55 -5.15
N ASN A 286 -15.03 -16.28 -3.87
CA ASN A 286 -14.93 -17.35 -2.88
C ASN A 286 -16.33 -17.63 -2.33
N SER A 287 -16.94 -18.72 -2.77
CA SER A 287 -18.28 -19.13 -2.32
C SER A 287 -18.30 -19.75 -0.91
N ARG A 288 -17.11 -19.97 -0.30
CA ARG A 288 -17.03 -20.55 1.05
C ARG A 288 -17.48 -19.51 2.08
N PRO A 289 -18.15 -19.95 3.17
CA PRO A 289 -18.45 -19.08 4.31
C PRO A 289 -17.20 -18.38 4.83
N LEU A 290 -17.31 -17.09 5.12
CA LEU A 290 -16.27 -16.27 5.72
C LEU A 290 -16.64 -16.00 7.18
N ILE A 291 -15.68 -16.21 8.08
CA ILE A 291 -15.88 -16.05 9.52
C ILE A 291 -15.04 -14.86 10.00
N ILE A 292 -15.70 -13.84 10.52
CA ILE A 292 -15.04 -12.73 11.18
C ILE A 292 -14.91 -13.07 12.66
N VAL A 293 -13.71 -12.89 13.21
CA VAL A 293 -13.43 -13.07 14.64
C VAL A 293 -12.91 -11.77 15.23
N GLU A 294 -12.97 -11.63 16.55
CA GLU A 294 -12.62 -10.37 17.23
C GLU A 294 -11.11 -10.15 17.30
N THR A 295 -10.32 -11.21 17.40
CA THR A 295 -8.87 -11.11 17.63
C THR A 295 -8.05 -12.07 16.77
N MET A 296 -6.75 -11.77 16.65
CA MET A 296 -5.78 -12.66 16.00
C MET A 296 -5.67 -14.01 16.73
N SER A 297 -5.76 -14.03 18.07
CA SER A 297 -5.71 -15.29 18.84
C SER A 297 -6.85 -16.23 18.46
N ASP A 298 -8.06 -15.71 18.21
CA ASP A 298 -9.20 -16.54 17.80
C ASP A 298 -8.94 -17.19 16.45
N THR A 299 -8.33 -16.45 15.52
CA THR A 299 -7.92 -16.98 14.21
C THR A 299 -6.86 -18.07 14.35
N MET A 300 -5.87 -17.86 15.22
CA MET A 300 -4.84 -18.86 15.49
C MET A 300 -5.43 -20.13 16.09
N TYR A 301 -6.29 -19.99 17.10
CA TYR A 301 -6.97 -21.12 17.74
C TYR A 301 -7.88 -21.88 16.75
N LEU A 302 -8.71 -21.20 15.95
CA LEU A 302 -9.56 -21.87 14.96
C LEU A 302 -8.75 -22.62 13.89
N ASN A 303 -7.58 -22.15 13.50
CA ASN A 303 -6.73 -22.88 12.56
C ASN A 303 -6.00 -24.05 13.23
N ALA A 304 -5.47 -23.84 14.45
CA ALA A 304 -4.77 -24.87 15.20
C ALA A 304 -5.71 -26.00 15.63
N PHE A 305 -6.88 -25.69 16.17
CA PHE A 305 -7.83 -26.69 16.63
C PHE A 305 -8.39 -27.54 15.48
N ASP A 306 -8.61 -26.97 14.29
CA ASP A 306 -9.01 -27.75 13.11
C ASP A 306 -7.95 -28.81 12.77
N LYS A 307 -6.66 -28.40 12.77
CA LYS A 307 -5.52 -29.31 12.59
C LYS A 307 -5.38 -30.34 13.72
N PHE A 308 -5.71 -29.98 14.95
CA PHE A 308 -5.68 -30.88 16.11
C PHE A 308 -6.79 -31.94 16.07
N LEU A 309 -7.98 -31.56 15.60
CA LEU A 309 -9.14 -32.44 15.56
C LEU A 309 -9.07 -33.47 14.43
N GLN A 310 -8.54 -33.09 13.26
CA GLN A 310 -8.41 -33.94 12.06
C GLN A 310 -9.70 -34.70 11.68
N ASP A 311 -10.86 -34.10 11.96
CA ASP A 311 -12.16 -34.72 11.71
C ASP A 311 -12.74 -34.16 10.40
N PRO A 312 -12.77 -34.95 9.31
CA PRO A 312 -13.20 -34.48 8.00
C PRO A 312 -14.69 -34.09 7.95
N ASN A 313 -15.50 -34.51 8.92
CA ASN A 313 -16.93 -34.19 8.94
C ASN A 313 -17.25 -32.81 9.53
N ILE A 314 -16.29 -32.23 10.26
CA ILE A 314 -16.42 -30.91 10.89
C ILE A 314 -15.30 -29.96 10.48
N SER A 315 -14.29 -30.45 9.76
CA SER A 315 -13.19 -29.62 9.31
C SER A 315 -13.70 -28.54 8.38
N MET A 316 -13.15 -27.34 8.57
CA MET A 316 -13.51 -26.16 7.78
C MET A 316 -12.35 -25.69 6.91
N ASN A 317 -11.33 -26.53 6.68
CA ASN A 317 -10.06 -26.14 6.07
C ASN A 317 -10.10 -26.01 4.52
N PRO A 318 -9.43 -24.99 3.93
CA PRO A 318 -9.02 -23.75 4.58
C PRO A 318 -10.21 -22.95 5.10
N LEU A 319 -10.08 -22.54 6.36
CA LEU A 319 -11.02 -21.70 7.08
C LEU A 319 -10.80 -20.27 6.60
N ASN A 320 -11.80 -19.67 5.96
CA ASN A 320 -11.74 -18.25 5.60
C ASN A 320 -12.02 -17.41 6.86
N VAL A 321 -11.04 -17.32 7.75
CA VAL A 321 -11.14 -16.48 8.96
C VAL A 321 -10.52 -15.13 8.70
N VAL A 322 -11.24 -14.08 9.07
CA VAL A 322 -10.74 -12.71 9.04
C VAL A 322 -10.69 -12.18 10.48
N PRO A 323 -9.50 -12.00 11.07
CA PRO A 323 -9.37 -11.33 12.36
C PRO A 323 -9.71 -9.85 12.20
N ALA A 324 -10.60 -9.36 13.06
CA ALA A 324 -10.74 -7.94 13.27
C ALA A 324 -9.48 -7.41 13.98
N TYR A 325 -8.97 -6.27 13.52
CA TYR A 325 -7.84 -5.59 14.17
C TYR A 325 -8.20 -5.15 15.60
N ASN A 326 -9.46 -4.75 15.80
CA ASN A 326 -10.06 -4.46 17.09
C ASN A 326 -11.57 -4.73 17.05
N LYS A 327 -12.21 -4.78 18.22
CA LYS A 327 -13.66 -5.05 18.33
C LYS A 327 -14.52 -4.08 17.51
N ASN A 328 -14.15 -2.79 17.45
CA ASN A 328 -14.88 -1.78 16.66
C ASN A 328 -14.81 -2.03 15.14
N SER A 329 -13.86 -2.84 14.67
CA SER A 329 -13.71 -3.19 13.26
C SER A 329 -14.60 -4.37 12.83
N VAL A 330 -15.18 -5.12 13.77
CA VAL A 330 -16.01 -6.29 13.47
C VAL A 330 -17.22 -5.92 12.61
N LEU A 331 -17.99 -4.92 13.03
CA LEU A 331 -19.18 -4.46 12.28
C LEU A 331 -18.86 -3.96 10.86
N PRO A 332 -17.93 -3.00 10.65
CA PRO A 332 -17.64 -2.50 9.31
C PRO A 332 -17.07 -3.58 8.40
N LEU A 333 -16.20 -4.47 8.90
CA LEU A 333 -15.72 -5.62 8.12
C LEU A 333 -16.87 -6.56 7.74
N SER A 334 -17.79 -6.83 8.66
CA SER A 334 -18.96 -7.68 8.40
C SER A 334 -19.82 -7.11 7.28
N ILE A 335 -20.12 -5.82 7.34
CA ILE A 335 -20.89 -5.13 6.29
C ILE A 335 -20.14 -5.16 4.97
N PHE A 336 -18.83 -4.88 4.99
CA PHE A 336 -17.98 -4.88 3.81
C PHE A 336 -18.01 -6.24 3.10
N TYR A 337 -17.67 -7.33 3.78
CA TYR A 337 -17.64 -8.66 3.16
C TYR A 337 -19.02 -9.10 2.67
N ARG A 338 -20.09 -8.86 3.44
CA ARG A 338 -21.46 -9.15 2.99
C ARG A 338 -21.82 -8.39 1.71
N ASN A 339 -21.51 -7.09 1.64
CA ASN A 339 -21.82 -6.26 0.47
C ASN A 339 -20.99 -6.66 -0.77
N HIS A 340 -19.83 -7.26 -0.57
CA HIS A 340 -19.00 -7.83 -1.65
C HIS A 340 -19.39 -9.28 -2.01
N GLY A 341 -20.51 -9.78 -1.47
CA GLY A 341 -21.11 -11.06 -1.86
C GLY A 341 -20.59 -12.28 -1.09
N TYR A 342 -19.83 -12.07 0.00
CA TYR A 342 -19.37 -13.17 0.84
C TYR A 342 -20.46 -13.62 1.82
N ASN A 343 -20.62 -14.93 1.98
CA ASN A 343 -21.47 -15.51 2.99
C ASN A 343 -20.82 -15.35 4.38
N THR A 344 -21.15 -14.26 5.06
CA THR A 344 -20.41 -13.75 6.22
C THR A 344 -21.06 -14.16 7.55
N PHE A 345 -20.25 -14.74 8.44
CA PHE A 345 -20.59 -15.11 9.82
C PHE A 345 -19.62 -14.40 10.78
N ILE A 346 -20.08 -14.14 12.00
CA ILE A 346 -19.34 -13.40 13.02
C ILE A 346 -19.29 -14.25 14.29
N LEU A 347 -18.09 -14.56 14.76
CA LEU A 347 -17.85 -15.18 16.06
C LEU A 347 -17.51 -14.11 17.09
N LEU A 348 -18.22 -14.13 18.21
CA LEU A 348 -18.11 -13.14 19.27
C LEU A 348 -17.88 -13.79 20.64
N ASP A 349 -17.03 -13.14 21.43
CA ASP A 349 -16.92 -13.30 22.88
C ASP A 349 -18.23 -12.87 23.57
N ASN A 350 -18.41 -13.24 24.83
CA ASN A 350 -19.64 -12.95 25.59
C ASN A 350 -19.48 -11.81 26.60
N ASP A 351 -18.76 -10.76 26.21
CA ASP A 351 -18.63 -9.54 27.02
C ASP A 351 -19.66 -8.46 26.63
N TYR A 352 -19.58 -7.33 27.34
CA TYR A 352 -20.49 -6.21 27.13
C TYR A 352 -20.34 -5.55 25.75
N GLU A 353 -19.10 -5.43 25.24
CA GLU A 353 -18.83 -4.79 23.95
C GLU A 353 -19.30 -5.67 22.81
N SER A 354 -19.02 -6.97 22.86
CA SER A 354 -19.46 -7.95 21.86
C SER A 354 -20.98 -8.03 21.78
N LYS A 355 -21.69 -7.92 22.91
CA LYS A 355 -23.17 -7.82 22.92
C LYS A 355 -23.69 -6.56 22.23
N ARG A 356 -23.03 -5.42 22.42
CA ARG A 356 -23.38 -4.18 21.71
C ARG A 356 -23.15 -4.32 20.21
N ILE A 357 -22.04 -4.93 19.79
CA ILE A 357 -21.74 -5.22 18.39
C ILE A 357 -22.81 -6.15 17.80
N ALA A 358 -23.25 -7.17 18.52
CA ALA A 358 -24.31 -8.07 18.09
C ALA A 358 -25.65 -7.35 17.83
N GLU A 359 -26.05 -6.42 18.70
CA GLU A 359 -27.25 -5.59 18.48
C GLU A 359 -27.08 -4.68 17.25
N GLN A 360 -25.90 -4.09 17.06
CA GLN A 360 -25.61 -3.29 15.86
C GLN A 360 -25.64 -4.14 14.58
N LEU A 361 -25.11 -5.36 14.60
CA LEU A 361 -25.19 -6.31 13.48
C LEU A 361 -26.66 -6.62 13.15
N LYS A 362 -27.49 -6.87 14.17
CA LYS A 362 -28.93 -7.09 14.00
C LYS A 362 -29.63 -5.87 13.38
N SER A 363 -29.35 -4.65 13.86
CA SER A 363 -29.86 -3.41 13.24
C SER A 363 -29.41 -3.27 11.78
N ASN A 364 -28.26 -3.82 11.41
CA ASN A 364 -27.72 -3.85 10.06
C ASN A 364 -28.17 -5.07 9.24
N LYS A 365 -29.26 -5.76 9.63
CA LYS A 365 -29.88 -6.90 8.92
C LYS A 365 -29.02 -8.17 8.87
N PHE A 366 -28.10 -8.36 9.80
CA PHE A 366 -27.52 -9.69 10.03
C PHE A 366 -28.53 -10.55 10.79
N SER A 367 -28.70 -11.80 10.37
CA SER A 367 -29.58 -12.74 11.05
C SER A 367 -28.94 -13.27 12.34
N SER A 368 -29.76 -13.78 13.26
CA SER A 368 -29.27 -14.46 14.47
C SER A 368 -28.47 -15.74 14.18
N ALA A 369 -28.59 -16.32 12.98
CA ALA A 369 -27.76 -17.43 12.55
C ALA A 369 -26.35 -16.98 12.12
N GLN A 370 -26.18 -15.72 11.71
CA GLN A 370 -24.89 -15.18 11.29
C GLN A 370 -24.05 -14.68 12.46
N THR A 371 -24.67 -14.26 13.56
CA THR A 371 -23.98 -13.82 14.78
C THR A 371 -23.91 -14.99 15.77
N ILE A 372 -22.71 -15.50 16.00
CA ILE A 372 -22.45 -16.70 16.80
C ILE A 372 -21.66 -16.32 18.04
N PHE A 373 -22.26 -16.50 19.22
CA PHE A 373 -21.52 -16.44 20.48
C PHE A 373 -20.95 -17.82 20.81
N PHE A 374 -19.80 -17.86 21.47
CA PHE A 374 -19.26 -19.12 22.00
C PHE A 374 -20.23 -19.75 22.99
N GLU A 375 -20.63 -20.99 22.73
CA GLU A 375 -21.56 -21.74 23.58
C GLU A 375 -21.18 -23.22 23.70
N ARG A 376 -21.49 -23.81 24.86
CA ARG A 376 -21.36 -25.24 25.13
C ARG A 376 -22.62 -25.73 25.82
N GLU A 377 -23.32 -26.67 25.19
CA GLU A 377 -24.52 -27.33 25.75
C GLU A 377 -25.62 -26.32 26.17
N GLY A 378 -25.74 -25.20 25.45
CA GLY A 378 -26.71 -24.14 25.72
C GLY A 378 -26.23 -23.07 26.70
N GLU A 379 -25.05 -23.22 27.31
CA GLU A 379 -24.42 -22.20 28.16
C GLU A 379 -23.43 -21.36 27.36
N LEU A 380 -23.55 -20.03 27.44
CA LEU A 380 -22.62 -19.11 26.81
C LEU A 380 -21.26 -19.10 27.54
N LEU A 381 -20.19 -19.30 26.78
CA LEU A 381 -18.80 -19.16 27.25
C LEU A 381 -18.35 -17.71 27.13
N GLN A 382 -17.27 -17.30 27.82
CA GLN A 382 -16.77 -15.92 27.70
C GLN A 382 -15.92 -15.73 26.46
N SER A 383 -15.09 -16.72 26.13
CA SER A 383 -14.12 -16.66 25.05
C SER A 383 -13.78 -18.05 24.50
N ILE A 384 -13.05 -18.12 23.39
CA ILE A 384 -12.65 -19.39 22.77
C ILE A 384 -11.78 -20.26 23.71
N GLU A 385 -11.01 -19.65 24.60
CA GLU A 385 -10.16 -20.32 25.58
C GLU A 385 -10.97 -21.19 26.56
N ASP A 386 -12.24 -20.85 26.81
CA ASP A 386 -13.11 -21.60 27.73
C ASP A 386 -13.57 -22.97 27.17
N TYR A 387 -13.30 -23.26 25.88
CA TYR A 387 -13.43 -24.62 25.35
C TYR A 387 -12.31 -25.54 25.83
N ILE A 388 -11.14 -24.99 26.19
CA ILE A 388 -10.03 -25.76 26.75
C ILE A 388 -10.35 -26.08 28.22
N VAL A 389 -10.07 -27.32 28.64
CA VAL A 389 -10.18 -27.70 30.05
C VAL A 389 -9.17 -26.89 30.87
N ILE A 390 -9.56 -26.41 32.06
CA ILE A 390 -8.74 -25.49 32.86
C ILE A 390 -7.35 -26.06 33.11
N GLU A 391 -7.26 -27.34 33.47
CA GLU A 391 -6.00 -28.04 33.71
C GLU A 391 -5.08 -28.02 32.47
N ASP A 392 -5.64 -28.26 31.28
CA ASP A 392 -4.91 -28.27 30.01
C ASP A 392 -4.42 -26.86 29.64
N TYR A 393 -5.26 -25.84 29.88
CA TYR A 393 -4.87 -24.44 29.65
C TYR A 393 -3.80 -23.98 30.64
N LEU A 394 -3.93 -24.36 31.92
CA LEU A 394 -2.95 -24.02 32.96
C LEU A 394 -1.61 -24.70 32.74
N TYR A 395 -1.59 -25.89 32.13
CA TYR A 395 -0.34 -26.47 31.66
C TYR A 395 0.39 -25.50 30.73
N ALA A 396 -0.30 -24.98 29.71
CA ALA A 396 0.28 -24.02 28.77
C ALA A 396 0.69 -22.70 29.45
N VAL A 397 -0.13 -22.17 30.36
CA VAL A 397 0.20 -20.96 31.14
C VAL A 397 1.49 -21.16 31.94
N ASN A 398 1.60 -22.27 32.68
CA ASN A 398 2.75 -22.55 33.52
C ASN A 398 4.04 -22.77 32.72
N GLN A 399 3.94 -23.31 31.51
CA GLN A 399 5.09 -23.45 30.61
C GLN A 399 5.48 -22.11 29.98
N THR A 400 4.50 -21.31 29.56
CA THR A 400 4.72 -19.99 28.95
C THR A 400 5.40 -19.03 29.94
N TYR A 401 4.96 -19.04 31.20
CA TYR A 401 5.41 -18.11 32.23
C TYR A 401 6.36 -18.72 33.25
N GLU A 402 6.95 -19.90 32.99
CA GLU A 402 7.78 -20.66 33.94
C GLU A 402 8.87 -19.80 34.60
N ILE A 403 9.60 -19.03 33.79
CA ILE A 403 10.70 -18.18 34.24
C ILE A 403 10.18 -17.05 35.16
N LYS A 404 9.07 -16.40 34.79
CA LYS A 404 8.46 -15.32 35.59
C LYS A 404 7.98 -15.86 36.94
N LEU A 405 7.30 -17.01 36.93
CA LEU A 405 6.75 -17.64 38.13
C LEU A 405 7.86 -18.11 39.09
N ARG A 406 8.91 -18.77 38.57
CA ARG A 406 10.00 -19.28 39.41
C ARG A 406 10.81 -18.19 40.10
N LYS A 407 11.00 -17.02 39.47
CA LYS A 407 11.69 -15.88 40.08
C LYS A 407 11.01 -15.42 41.36
N GLU A 408 9.68 -15.52 41.42
CA GLU A 408 8.86 -15.15 42.56
C GLU A 408 8.56 -16.32 43.50
N GLY A 409 9.26 -17.46 43.36
CA GLY A 409 9.10 -18.63 44.21
C GLY A 409 7.85 -19.48 43.92
N TYR A 410 7.16 -19.26 42.79
CA TYR A 410 6.04 -20.09 42.38
C TYR A 410 6.51 -21.31 41.57
N THR A 411 6.02 -22.50 41.95
CA THR A 411 6.26 -23.72 41.16
C THR A 411 5.30 -23.83 39.98
N SER A 412 4.01 -23.53 40.21
CA SER A 412 2.95 -23.55 39.20
C SER A 412 1.69 -22.86 39.73
N ILE A 413 0.94 -22.21 38.85
CA ILE A 413 -0.42 -21.75 39.11
C ILE A 413 -1.36 -22.95 39.10
N THR A 414 -2.17 -23.09 40.15
CA THR A 414 -3.14 -24.18 40.29
C THR A 414 -4.55 -23.74 39.90
N LYS A 415 -5.41 -24.72 39.62
CA LYS A 415 -6.83 -24.48 39.29
C LYS A 415 -7.58 -23.76 40.41
N GLU A 416 -7.31 -24.13 41.65
CA GLU A 416 -7.97 -23.55 42.83
C GLU A 416 -7.64 -22.07 42.95
N GLN A 417 -6.39 -21.67 42.69
CA GLN A 417 -5.97 -20.27 42.72
C GLN A 417 -6.67 -19.43 41.65
N VAL A 418 -6.89 -20.00 40.46
CA VAL A 418 -7.56 -19.32 39.35
C VAL A 418 -9.06 -19.22 39.62
N LEU A 419 -9.71 -20.30 40.03
CA LEU A 419 -11.15 -20.30 40.34
C LEU A 419 -11.50 -19.44 41.55
N ALA A 420 -10.59 -19.28 42.51
CA ALA A 420 -10.79 -18.42 43.67
C ALA A 420 -10.92 -16.91 43.32
N GLN A 421 -10.57 -16.49 42.10
CA GLN A 421 -10.76 -15.10 41.69
C GLN A 421 -12.24 -14.77 41.45
N GLY A 422 -13.07 -15.76 41.10
CA GLY A 422 -14.53 -15.59 40.96
C GLY A 422 -14.96 -14.81 39.72
N GLU A 423 -14.05 -14.57 38.77
CA GLU A 423 -14.34 -13.89 37.51
C GLU A 423 -14.99 -14.84 36.50
N LYS A 424 -15.61 -14.27 35.45
CA LYS A 424 -16.24 -15.06 34.38
C LYS A 424 -15.19 -15.48 33.35
N GLY A 425 -15.01 -16.78 33.16
CA GLY A 425 -14.11 -17.35 32.15
C GLY A 425 -12.65 -17.45 32.61
N ILE A 426 -11.87 -18.31 31.97
CA ILE A 426 -10.51 -18.63 32.40
C ILE A 426 -9.55 -17.45 32.27
N VAL A 427 -9.66 -16.69 31.17
CA VAL A 427 -8.79 -15.55 30.89
C VAL A 427 -9.01 -14.42 31.90
N ALA A 428 -10.26 -14.11 32.25
CA ALA A 428 -10.56 -13.06 33.24
C ALA A 428 -10.05 -13.45 34.64
N ASN A 429 -10.22 -14.71 35.04
CA ASN A 429 -9.67 -15.21 36.31
C ASN A 429 -8.13 -15.11 36.33
N LEU A 430 -7.45 -15.45 35.24
CA LEU A 430 -5.99 -15.31 35.14
C LEU A 430 -5.54 -13.85 35.18
N LYS A 431 -6.24 -12.95 34.48
CA LYS A 431 -5.96 -11.50 34.55
C LYS A 431 -6.12 -10.97 35.97
N ALA A 432 -7.19 -11.34 36.68
CA ALA A 432 -7.41 -10.94 38.07
C ALA A 432 -6.32 -11.49 39.01
N LEU A 433 -5.87 -12.73 38.79
CA LEU A 433 -4.75 -13.29 39.52
C LEU A 433 -3.45 -12.52 39.25
N TRP A 434 -3.16 -12.20 37.98
CA TRP A 434 -1.98 -11.42 37.60
C TRP A 434 -1.99 -10.01 38.18
N MET A 435 -3.14 -9.34 38.21
CA MET A 435 -3.28 -8.01 38.80
C MET A 435 -2.91 -7.99 40.29
N LYS A 436 -3.14 -9.08 41.02
CA LYS A 436 -2.71 -9.20 42.43
C LYS A 436 -1.19 -9.35 42.58
N HIS A 437 -0.48 -9.65 41.50
CA HIS A 437 0.96 -9.87 41.44
C HIS A 437 1.65 -8.97 40.42
N SER A 438 1.02 -7.85 40.02
CA SER A 438 1.44 -7.01 38.88
C SER A 438 2.85 -6.45 39.03
N ASP A 439 3.25 -6.14 40.25
CA ASP A 439 4.56 -5.56 40.58
C ASP A 439 5.73 -6.46 40.13
N TYR A 440 5.49 -7.77 40.03
CA TYR A 440 6.51 -8.76 39.73
C TYR A 440 6.24 -9.54 38.44
N TRP A 441 4.97 -9.80 38.10
CA TRP A 441 4.61 -10.64 36.95
C TRP A 441 4.37 -9.86 35.66
N GLY A 442 4.21 -8.53 35.74
CA GLY A 442 3.81 -7.68 34.63
C GLY A 442 2.34 -7.92 34.24
N GLU A 443 2.04 -7.80 32.94
CA GLU A 443 0.70 -8.05 32.40
C GLU A 443 0.54 -9.51 31.94
N PHE A 444 -0.69 -10.03 32.06
CA PHE A 444 -1.04 -11.33 31.51
C PHE A 444 -1.42 -11.19 30.02
N GLU A 445 -0.57 -11.74 29.16
CA GLU A 445 -0.79 -11.77 27.71
C GLU A 445 -1.34 -13.14 27.31
N LYS A 446 -2.62 -13.19 26.93
CA LYS A 446 -3.26 -14.45 26.51
C LYS A 446 -2.69 -14.94 25.17
N GLU A 447 -2.18 -14.02 24.37
CA GLU A 447 -1.59 -14.24 23.05
C GLU A 447 -0.31 -15.08 23.14
N GLU A 448 0.50 -14.93 24.19
CA GLU A 448 1.68 -15.78 24.43
C GLU A 448 1.26 -17.24 24.67
N VAL A 449 0.21 -17.45 25.47
CA VAL A 449 -0.33 -18.79 25.75
C VAL A 449 -0.94 -19.40 24.48
N CYS A 450 -1.65 -18.58 23.69
CA CYS A 450 -2.18 -18.98 22.38
C CYS A 450 -1.06 -19.45 21.44
N ARG A 451 0.03 -18.69 21.33
CA ARG A 451 1.22 -19.08 20.53
C ARG A 451 1.81 -20.40 21.01
N TYR A 452 1.95 -20.59 22.32
CA TYR A 452 2.44 -21.84 22.90
C TYR A 452 1.56 -23.04 22.49
N ILE A 453 0.24 -22.95 22.70
CA ILE A 453 -0.70 -24.03 22.38
C ILE A 453 -0.70 -24.32 20.88
N CYS A 454 -0.81 -23.28 20.04
CA CYS A 454 -0.81 -23.44 18.59
C CYS A 454 0.51 -24.03 18.07
N GLY A 455 1.65 -23.62 18.64
CA GLY A 455 2.97 -24.17 18.32
C GLY A 455 3.08 -25.65 18.66
N LYS A 456 2.60 -26.05 19.85
CA LYS A 456 2.60 -27.47 20.25
C LYS A 456 1.68 -28.33 19.38
N ILE A 457 0.52 -27.80 18.98
CA ILE A 457 -0.35 -28.47 18.00
C ILE A 457 0.35 -28.61 16.64
N ALA A 458 1.03 -27.57 16.17
CA ALA A 458 1.75 -27.60 14.90
C ALA A 458 2.85 -28.67 14.87
N LEU A 459 3.54 -28.86 16.01
CA LEU A 459 4.57 -29.88 16.24
C LEU A 459 4.01 -31.27 16.61
N GLN A 460 2.68 -31.41 16.72
CA GLN A 460 2.00 -32.64 17.18
C GLN A 460 2.31 -33.05 18.64
N GLU A 461 2.87 -32.16 19.44
CA GLU A 461 3.20 -32.36 20.87
C GLU A 461 2.01 -32.01 21.77
N THR A 462 0.90 -32.75 21.61
CA THR A 462 -0.41 -32.39 22.20
C THR A 462 -0.81 -33.24 23.40
N SER A 463 0.14 -33.93 24.04
CA SER A 463 -0.12 -34.84 25.18
C SER A 463 -0.77 -34.16 26.40
N PHE A 464 -0.63 -32.83 26.52
CA PHE A 464 -1.27 -32.03 27.57
C PHE A 464 -2.73 -31.67 27.27
N LEU A 465 -3.21 -31.84 26.04
CA LEU A 465 -4.60 -31.61 25.65
C LEU A 465 -5.39 -32.91 25.81
N THR A 466 -6.29 -32.94 26.77
CA THR A 466 -7.10 -34.11 27.08
C THR A 466 -8.17 -34.39 26.03
N GLU A 467 -8.67 -35.64 25.98
CA GLU A 467 -9.84 -36.00 25.18
C GLU A 467 -11.09 -35.17 25.52
N LYS A 468 -11.18 -34.68 26.76
CA LYS A 468 -12.26 -33.77 27.17
C LYS A 468 -12.15 -32.42 26.46
N THR A 469 -10.95 -31.85 26.36
CA THR A 469 -10.70 -30.66 25.52
C THR A 469 -11.00 -30.95 24.06
N ARG A 470 -10.51 -32.08 23.52
CA ARG A 470 -10.80 -32.50 22.13
C ARG A 470 -12.31 -32.52 21.85
N ASN A 471 -13.11 -33.12 22.73
CA ASN A 471 -14.56 -33.20 22.56
C ASN A 471 -15.24 -31.83 22.65
N ARG A 472 -14.81 -30.95 23.56
CA ARG A 472 -15.32 -29.57 23.65
C ARG A 472 -15.02 -28.78 22.37
N LEU A 473 -13.81 -28.90 21.83
CA LEU A 473 -13.44 -28.27 20.57
C LEU A 473 -14.27 -28.79 19.39
N ARG A 474 -14.59 -30.10 19.33
CA ARG A 474 -15.52 -30.62 18.30
C ARG A 474 -16.90 -29.94 18.36
N LEU A 475 -17.40 -29.62 19.56
CA LEU A 475 -18.68 -28.93 19.70
C LEU A 475 -18.64 -27.51 19.11
N LEU A 476 -17.51 -26.80 19.23
CA LEU A 476 -17.33 -25.47 18.60
C LEU A 476 -17.50 -25.53 17.08
N TYR A 477 -16.83 -26.46 16.39
CA TYR A 477 -16.96 -26.58 14.92
C TYR A 477 -18.36 -27.03 14.50
N ARG A 478 -18.99 -27.92 15.28
CA ARG A 478 -20.39 -28.32 15.04
C ARG A 478 -21.35 -27.14 15.16
N LEU A 479 -21.20 -26.33 16.20
CA LEU A 479 -21.96 -25.10 16.38
C LEU A 479 -21.84 -24.20 15.15
N ILE A 480 -20.61 -23.90 14.71
CA ILE A 480 -20.38 -23.05 13.54
C ILE A 480 -21.04 -23.67 12.29
N ALA A 481 -20.86 -24.96 12.05
CA ALA A 481 -21.44 -25.66 10.90
C ALA A 481 -22.98 -25.69 10.93
N GLU A 482 -23.59 -25.85 12.11
CA GLU A 482 -25.04 -25.79 12.30
C GLU A 482 -25.59 -24.40 11.98
N ARG A 483 -24.94 -23.34 12.46
CA ARG A 483 -25.33 -21.95 12.19
C ARG A 483 -25.22 -21.60 10.71
N ILE A 484 -24.16 -22.07 10.04
CA ILE A 484 -24.00 -21.93 8.58
C ILE A 484 -25.15 -22.61 7.84
N ARG A 485 -25.48 -23.86 8.18
CA ARG A 485 -26.59 -24.60 7.54
C ARG A 485 -27.95 -23.96 7.81
N GLN A 486 -28.19 -23.49 9.03
CA GLN A 486 -29.41 -22.75 9.37
C GLN A 486 -29.58 -21.51 8.50
N TYR A 487 -28.51 -20.72 8.31
CA TYR A 487 -28.55 -19.55 7.46
C TYR A 487 -28.79 -19.90 5.98
N GLN A 488 -28.10 -20.92 5.46
CA GLN A 488 -28.30 -21.38 4.08
C GLN A 488 -29.75 -21.80 3.80
N ASN A 489 -30.38 -22.51 4.74
CA ASN A 489 -31.78 -22.90 4.64
C ASN A 489 -32.73 -21.70 4.66
N LEU A 490 -32.43 -20.66 5.45
CA LEU A 490 -33.19 -19.42 5.48
C LEU A 490 -33.08 -18.63 4.17
N THR A 491 -31.91 -18.64 3.54
CA THR A 491 -31.68 -17.93 2.26
C THR A 491 -32.18 -18.70 1.03
N ALA A 492 -32.27 -20.04 1.09
CA ALA A 492 -32.80 -20.84 -0.02
C ALA A 492 -34.33 -20.82 -0.12
N ASN A 493 -35.02 -20.48 0.97
CA ASN A 493 -36.47 -20.40 1.05
C ASN A 493 -37.02 -18.97 0.83
N ASN A 494 -36.15 -17.99 0.55
CA ASN A 494 -36.47 -16.62 0.19
C ASN A 494 -35.95 -16.34 -1.23
#